data_AF-A0A1F2Q6N6-F1
#
_entry.id   AF-A0A1F2Q6N6-F1
#
_cell.length_a   1.000
_cell.length_b   1.000
_cell.length_c   1.000
_cell.angle_alpha   90.00
_cell.angle_beta   90.00
_cell.angle_gamma   90.00
#
_symmetry.space_group_name_H-M   'P 1'
#
loop_
_entity.id
_entity.type
_entity.pdbx_description
1 polymer ?
#
loop_
_entity_poly.entity_id
_entity_poly.type
_entity_poly.pdbx_seq_one_letter_code
_entity_poly.pdbx_strand_id
1 'polypeptide(L)' 'MSKKTVAVVLLVAGVLLFLLSAAADPLGIGGYPGIGMKQLAGIVVGVVLAAIGILRLRAKQT' A
#
# COMPACT_ATOMS: atom_id res chain seq x y z
N MET A 1 -3.44 4.25 -20.52
CA MET A 1 -4.23 4.53 -19.30
C MET A 1 -4.26 6.03 -19.04
N SER A 2 -5.38 6.59 -18.56
CA SER A 2 -5.42 8.01 -18.20
C SER A 2 -4.59 8.28 -16.93
N LYS A 3 -4.08 9.52 -16.76
CA LYS A 3 -3.38 9.94 -15.53
C LYS A 3 -4.22 9.69 -14.26
N LYS A 4 -5.55 9.81 -14.37
CA LYS A 4 -6.50 9.52 -13.29
C LYS A 4 -6.54 8.02 -12.98
N THR A 5 -6.60 7.18 -14.02
CA THR A 5 -6.58 5.72 -13.86
C THR A 5 -5.30 5.25 -13.19
N VAL A 6 -4.13 5.79 -13.58
CA VAL A 6 -2.85 5.45 -12.94
C VAL A 6 -2.85 5.85 -11.46
N ALA A 7 -3.36 7.04 -11.12
CA ALA A 7 -3.42 7.49 -9.74
C ALA A 7 -4.37 6.64 -8.86
N VAL A 8 -5.54 6.26 -9.40
CA VAL A 8 -6.47 5.33 -8.73
C VAL A 8 -5.83 3.96 -8.53
N VAL A 9 -5.17 3.41 -9.55
CA VAL A 9 -4.50 2.12 -9.44
C VAL A 9 -3.40 2.14 -8.38
N LEU A 10 -2.57 3.19 -8.34
CA LEU A 10 -1.55 3.35 -7.31
C LEU A 10 -2.15 3.43 -5.91
N LEU A 11 -3.25 4.16 -5.76
CA LEU A 11 -3.96 4.27 -4.49
C LEU A 11 -4.49 2.92 -4.03
N VAL A 12 -5.27 2.25 -4.88
CA VAL A 12 -5.92 0.98 -4.56
C VAL A 12 -4.87 -0.10 -4.30
N ALA A 13 -3.87 -0.24 -5.18
CA ALA A 13 -2.81 -1.22 -5.02
C ALA A 13 -1.99 -0.96 -3.75
N GLY A 14 -1.66 0.31 -3.45
CA GLY A 14 -0.94 0.67 -2.24
C GLY A 14 -1.71 0.34 -0.96
N VAL A 15 -3.00 0.69 -0.92
CA VAL A 15 -3.88 0.36 0.23
C VAL A 15 -4.01 -1.15 0.42
N LEU A 16 -4.23 -1.91 -0.66
CA LEU A 16 -4.32 -3.36 -0.58
C LEU A 16 -3.02 -4.00 -0.09
N LEU A 17 -1.88 -3.56 -0.62
CA LEU A 17 -0.57 -4.07 -0.19
C LEU A 17 -0.31 -3.76 1.29
N PHE A 18 -0.63 -2.54 1.73
CA PHE A 18 -0.52 -2.15 3.14
C PHE A 18 -1.37 -3.04 4.04
N LEU A 19 -2.66 -3.23 3.69
CA LEU A 19 -3.58 -4.04 4.48
C LEU A 19 -3.16 -5.51 4.55
N LEU A 20 -2.79 -6.11 3.41
CA LEU A 20 -2.33 -7.49 3.35
C LEU A 20 -1.05 -7.69 4.17
N SER A 21 -0.14 -6.71 4.14
CA SER A 21 1.08 -6.74 4.92
C SER A 21 0.78 -6.57 6.41
N ALA A 22 -0.02 -5.58 6.79
CA ALA A 22 -0.42 -5.38 8.18
C ALA A 22 -1.16 -6.59 8.76
N ALA A 23 -1.98 -7.26 7.94
CA ALA A 23 -2.72 -8.46 8.32
C ALA A 23 -1.89 -9.76 8.28
N ALA A 24 -0.59 -9.72 7.97
CA ALA A 24 0.23 -10.92 7.88
C ALA A 24 0.25 -11.73 9.20
N ASP A 25 0.31 -11.03 10.34
CA ASP A 25 0.31 -11.66 11.67
C ASP A 25 -0.98 -12.44 11.97
N PRO A 26 -2.19 -11.82 11.91
CA PRO A 26 -3.44 -12.56 12.13
C PRO A 26 -3.73 -13.62 11.05
N LEU A 27 -3.14 -13.50 9.86
CA LEU A 27 -3.23 -14.52 8.81
C LEU A 27 -2.22 -15.68 8.99
N GLY A 28 -1.35 -15.62 10.01
CA GLY A 28 -0.32 -16.63 10.26
C GLY A 28 0.77 -16.68 9.19
N ILE A 29 0.96 -15.60 8.43
CA ILE A 29 1.91 -15.52 7.33
C ILE A 29 3.27 -15.06 7.88
N GLY A 30 4.31 -15.90 7.73
CA GLY A 30 5.70 -15.52 8.00
C GLY A 30 6.34 -16.16 9.22
N GLY A 31 5.58 -16.87 10.07
CA GLY A 31 6.09 -17.79 11.10
C GLY A 31 7.01 -17.17 12.16
N TYR A 32 7.13 -15.84 12.21
CA TYR A 32 7.98 -15.10 13.14
C TYR A 32 7.10 -14.41 14.18
N PRO A 33 7.46 -14.44 15.48
CA PRO A 33 6.71 -13.71 16.50
C PRO A 33 6.90 -12.20 16.35
N GLY A 34 5.81 -11.48 16.10
CA GLY A 34 5.79 -10.01 15.96
C GLY A 34 6.07 -9.53 14.53
N ILE A 35 6.25 -8.21 14.36
CA ILE A 35 6.37 -7.61 13.02
C ILE A 35 7.70 -8.02 12.37
N GLY A 36 7.61 -8.94 11.40
CA GLY A 36 8.76 -9.37 10.62
C GLY A 36 9.23 -8.32 9.62
N MET A 37 10.51 -8.35 9.23
CA MET A 37 11.08 -7.42 8.24
C MET A 37 10.32 -7.42 6.90
N LYS A 38 9.78 -8.58 6.49
CA LYS A 38 8.96 -8.72 5.27
C LYS A 38 7.64 -7.96 5.40
N GLN A 39 7.01 -8.05 6.57
CA GLN A 39 5.77 -7.38 6.88
C GLN A 39 5.96 -5.86 6.89
N LEU A 40 7.02 -5.40 7.56
CA LEU A 40 7.37 -3.99 7.61
C LEU A 40 7.65 -3.42 6.21
N ALA A 41 8.41 -4.15 5.38
CA ALA A 41 8.67 -3.75 4.00
C ALA A 41 7.37 -3.59 3.19
N GLY A 42 6.46 -4.57 3.29
CA GLY A 42 5.17 -4.50 2.61
C GLY A 42 4.28 -3.35 3.09
N ILE A 43 4.27 -3.08 4.40
CA ILE A 43 3.60 -1.92 5.00
C ILE A 43 4.16 -0.62 4.40
N VAL A 44 5.48 -0.43 4.43
CA VAL A 44 6.13 0.80 3.94
C VAL A 44 5.86 1.02 2.46
N VAL A 45 6.03 -0.02 1.64
CA VAL A 45 5.76 0.08 0.19
C VAL A 45 4.30 0.40 -0.07
N GLY A 46 3.37 -0.25 0.64
CA GLY A 46 1.93 0.01 0.51
C GLY A 46 1.56 1.46 0.83
N VAL A 47 2.09 1.99 1.93
CA VAL A 47 1.88 3.38 2.34
C VAL A 47 2.42 4.36 1.29
N VAL A 48 3.63 4.14 0.78
CA VAL A 48 4.24 5.01 -0.24
C VAL A 48 3.43 5.02 -1.53
N LEU A 49 3.00 3.86 -2.02
CA LEU A 49 2.16 3.76 -3.21
C LEU A 49 0.81 4.46 -3.02
N ALA A 50 0.17 4.25 -1.88
CA ALA A 50 -1.09 4.91 -1.54
C ALA A 50 -0.93 6.44 -1.49
N ALA A 51 0.13 6.93 -0.83
CA ALA A 51 0.43 8.36 -0.74
C ALA A 51 0.66 8.99 -2.13
N ILE A 52 1.44 8.34 -3.00
CA ILE A 52 1.65 8.81 -4.38
C ILE A 52 0.31 8.86 -5.16
N GLY A 53 -0.53 7.84 -5.00
CA GLY A 53 -1.88 7.81 -5.59
C GLY A 53 -2.73 9.00 -5.15
N ILE A 54 -2.79 9.27 -3.84
CA ILE A 54 -3.52 10.42 -3.27
C ILE A 54 -2.97 11.74 -3.81
N LEU A 55 -1.65 11.93 -3.76
CA LEU A 55 -1.01 13.17 -4.20
C LEU A 55 -1.31 13.46 -5.68
N ARG A 56 -1.27 12.43 -6.55
CA ARG A 56 -1.59 12.57 -7.97
C ARG A 56 -3.07 12.83 -8.24
N LEU A 57 -3.98 12.31 -7.40
CA LEU A 57 -5.40 12.63 -7.50
C LEU A 57 -5.67 14.09 -7.10
N ARG A 58 -5.03 14.56 -6.02
CA ARG A 58 -5.16 15.94 -5.52
C ARG A 58 -4.56 16.97 -6.47
N ALA A 59 -3.38 16.71 -7.01
CA ALA A 59 -2.70 17.60 -7.97
C ALA A 59 -3.45 17.80 -9.30
N LYS A 60 -4.49 17.00 -9.56
CA LYS A 60 -5.34 17.13 -10.76
C LYS A 60 -6.64 17.90 -10.49
N GLN A 61 -6.90 18.30 -9.24
CA GLN A 61 -8.10 19.04 -8.83
C GLN A 61 -7.86 20.54 -8.57
N THR A 62 -6.59 20.94 -8.44
CA THR A 62 -6.11 22.34 -8.53
C THR A 62 -5.66 22.64 -9.94
#